data_AF-A0A396S6A9-F1
#
_entry.id   AF-A0A396S6A9-F1
#
_cell.length_a   1.000
_cell.length_b   1.000
_cell.length_c   1.000
_cell.angle_alpha   90.00
_cell.angle_beta   90.00
_cell.angle_gamma   90.00
#
_symmetry.space_group_name_H-M   'P 1'
#
loop_
_entity.id
_entity.type
_entity.pdbx_description
1 polymer ?
#
loop_
_entity_poly.entity_id
_entity_poly.type
_entity_poly.pdbx_seq_one_letter_code
_entity_poly.pdbx_strand_id
1 'polypeptide(L)'
;MVSSNGFHYEGGIASILTGVFLFSAHLINFLANLENGTILGQSLVFIAHIAAVFSFIGIYNAQGRNNRTLGSLGMVLSTTGTIIVSAIVYVEIARASGANVSSVFHEEVPNFILNVGPLLFVIGLLCLGISIILGKILSRRGGALLILGNIIFALGSFAGSAEAIFSVAGSAITGCGFIWLGLSLIKQKEAALFVSDSEIKIPVGKNEA
;
A
#
# COMPACT_ATOMS: atom_id res chain seq x y z
N MET A 1 -16.49 -18.08 15.09
CA MET A 1 -15.61 -17.51 14.05
C MET A 1 -16.16 -16.13 13.70
N VAL A 2 -15.44 -15.06 14.04
CA VAL A 2 -15.83 -13.69 13.67
C VAL A 2 -15.74 -13.57 12.15
N SER A 3 -16.79 -13.08 11.51
CA SER A 3 -16.88 -12.93 10.05
C SER A 3 -15.67 -12.14 9.52
N SER A 4 -14.85 -12.77 8.68
CA SER A 4 -13.65 -12.20 8.06
C SER A 4 -13.94 -11.08 7.05
N ASN A 5 -15.21 -10.68 6.89
CA ASN A 5 -15.67 -9.77 5.86
C ASN A 5 -15.34 -8.29 6.14
N GLY A 6 -15.10 -7.92 7.41
CA GLY A 6 -14.70 -6.56 7.79
C GLY A 6 -13.36 -6.15 7.17
N PHE A 7 -12.37 -7.03 7.28
CA PHE A 7 -11.02 -6.80 6.78
C PHE A 7 -10.93 -6.59 5.26
N HIS A 8 -11.86 -7.16 4.48
CA HIS A 8 -11.89 -6.97 3.02
C HIS A 8 -12.33 -5.55 2.66
N TYR A 9 -13.36 -5.03 3.31
CA TYR A 9 -13.88 -3.70 3.01
C TYR A 9 -12.95 -2.60 3.50
N GLU A 10 -12.53 -2.69 4.78
CA GLU A 10 -11.64 -1.71 5.39
C GLU A 10 -10.28 -1.72 4.71
N GLY A 11 -9.73 -2.91 4.44
CA GLY A 11 -8.50 -3.06 3.66
C GLY A 11 -8.67 -2.55 2.22
N GLY A 12 -9.85 -2.71 1.63
CA GLY A 12 -10.17 -2.18 0.30
C GLY A 12 -10.16 -0.65 0.26
N ILE A 13 -10.81 0.00 1.22
CA ILE A 13 -10.79 1.46 1.39
C ILE A 13 -9.36 1.94 1.64
N ALA A 14 -8.65 1.29 2.57
CA ALA A 14 -7.27 1.62 2.88
C ALA A 14 -6.36 1.52 1.64
N SER A 15 -6.58 0.53 0.78
CA SER A 15 -5.89 0.40 -0.52
C SER A 15 -6.15 1.61 -1.42
N ILE A 16 -7.41 2.01 -1.57
CA ILE A 16 -7.77 3.17 -2.40
C ILE A 16 -7.12 4.45 -1.85
N LEU A 17 -7.21 4.67 -0.53
CA LEU A 17 -6.59 5.82 0.13
C LEU A 17 -5.07 5.82 -0.03
N THR A 18 -4.42 4.66 0.12
CA THR A 18 -2.98 4.50 -0.11
C THR A 18 -2.63 4.99 -1.52
N GLY A 19 -3.35 4.53 -2.53
CA GLY A 19 -3.05 4.89 -3.91
C GLY A 19 -3.29 6.36 -4.24
N VAL A 20 -4.39 6.93 -3.74
CA VAL A 20 -4.71 8.35 -3.94
C VAL A 20 -3.67 9.24 -3.26
N PHE A 21 -3.40 9.00 -1.97
CA PHE A 21 -2.48 9.85 -1.22
C PHE A 21 -1.04 9.72 -1.70
N LEU A 22 -0.58 8.51 -2.05
CA LEU A 22 0.77 8.31 -2.56
C LEU A 22 1.00 9.11 -3.84
N PHE A 23 0.08 9.02 -4.82
CA PHE A 23 0.20 9.77 -6.07
C PHE A 23 0.12 11.29 -5.83
N SER A 24 -0.89 11.75 -5.09
CA SER A 24 -1.07 13.18 -4.82
C SER A 24 0.13 13.78 -4.08
N ALA A 25 0.69 13.05 -3.12
CA ALA A 25 1.85 13.47 -2.36
C ALA A 25 3.06 13.76 -3.26
N HIS A 26 3.44 12.78 -4.10
CA HIS A 26 4.58 12.92 -4.99
C HIS A 26 4.34 13.98 -6.07
N LEU A 27 3.11 14.09 -6.57
CA LEU A 27 2.75 15.15 -7.52
C LEU A 27 2.90 16.55 -6.90
N ILE A 28 2.40 16.75 -5.68
CA ILE A 28 2.52 18.04 -4.97
C ILE A 28 4.00 18.39 -4.74
N ASN A 29 4.80 17.43 -4.26
CA ASN A 29 6.23 17.65 -4.02
C ASN A 29 6.98 17.97 -5.32
N PHE A 30 6.66 17.29 -6.43
CA PHE A 30 7.22 17.57 -7.75
C PHE A 30 6.89 18.98 -8.23
N LEU A 31 5.62 19.40 -8.12
CA LEU A 31 5.19 20.73 -8.54
C LEU A 31 5.79 21.86 -7.70
N ALA A 32 6.07 21.60 -6.42
CA ALA A 32 6.68 22.59 -5.54
C ALA A 32 8.18 22.81 -5.80
N ASN A 33 8.87 21.84 -6.40
CA ASN A 33 10.30 21.90 -6.71
C ASN A 33 11.19 22.31 -5.51
N LEU A 34 10.85 21.82 -4.32
CA LEU A 34 11.61 22.02 -3.08
C LEU A 34 12.42 20.76 -2.77
N GLU A 35 13.67 20.93 -2.37
CA GLU A 35 14.61 19.84 -2.06
C GLU A 35 14.06 18.85 -1.03
N ASN A 36 13.36 19.33 0.00
CA ASN A 36 12.76 18.51 1.07
C ASN A 36 11.27 18.19 0.84
N GLY A 37 10.71 18.60 -0.30
CA GLY A 37 9.27 18.60 -0.55
C GLY A 37 8.51 19.63 0.30
N THR A 38 7.19 19.53 0.29
CA THR A 38 6.28 20.39 1.07
C THR A 38 5.78 19.67 2.31
N ILE A 39 5.43 20.41 3.37
CA ILE A 39 4.79 19.83 4.56
C ILE A 39 3.54 19.02 4.18
N LEU A 40 2.71 19.56 3.28
CA LEU A 40 1.50 18.90 2.82
C LEU A 40 1.81 17.60 2.07
N GLY A 41 2.72 17.65 1.09
CA GLY A 41 3.11 16.48 0.31
C GLY A 41 3.69 15.38 1.20
N GLN A 42 4.60 15.72 2.11
CA GLN A 42 5.18 14.74 3.03
C GLN A 42 4.16 14.18 4.03
N SER A 43 3.22 15.00 4.51
CA SER A 43 2.11 14.53 5.34
C SER A 43 1.23 13.52 4.60
N LEU A 44 0.98 13.74 3.30
CA LEU A 44 0.25 12.79 2.47
C LEU A 44 1.04 11.50 2.22
N VAL A 45 2.37 11.55 2.02
CA VAL A 45 3.22 10.35 1.96
C VAL A 45 3.07 9.55 3.26
N PHE A 46 3.15 10.21 4.40
CA PHE A 46 3.03 9.57 5.72
C PHE A 46 1.67 8.89 5.90
N ILE A 47 0.57 9.58 5.57
CA ILE A 47 -0.79 9.01 5.62
C ILE A 47 -0.93 7.83 4.65
N ALA A 48 -0.36 7.93 3.45
CA ALA A 48 -0.37 6.84 2.48
C ALA A 48 0.30 5.58 3.04
N HIS A 49 1.44 5.73 3.73
CA HIS A 49 2.14 4.61 4.35
C HIS A 49 1.34 3.98 5.50
N ILE A 50 0.71 4.78 6.37
CA ILE A 50 -0.18 4.24 7.42
C ILE A 50 -1.34 3.46 6.79
N ALA A 51 -2.01 4.03 5.78
CA ALA A 51 -3.08 3.36 5.06
C ALA A 51 -2.59 2.06 4.38
N ALA A 52 -1.34 2.05 3.89
CA ALA A 52 -0.77 0.88 3.24
C ALA A 52 -0.70 -0.33 4.17
N VAL A 53 -0.41 -0.14 5.46
CA VAL A 53 -0.41 -1.23 6.45
C VAL A 53 -1.76 -1.94 6.49
N PHE A 54 -2.87 -1.19 6.58
CA PHE A 54 -4.22 -1.75 6.59
C PHE A 54 -4.60 -2.37 5.24
N SER A 55 -4.17 -1.75 4.13
CA SER A 55 -4.31 -2.31 2.78
C SER A 55 -3.63 -3.68 2.68
N PHE A 56 -2.41 -3.82 3.19
CA PHE A 56 -1.67 -5.07 3.16
C PHE A 56 -2.35 -6.16 3.97
N ILE A 57 -2.88 -5.84 5.16
CA ILE A 57 -3.67 -6.78 5.97
C ILE A 57 -4.90 -7.27 5.18
N GLY A 58 -5.63 -6.37 4.54
CA GLY A 58 -6.79 -6.73 3.71
C GLY A 58 -6.43 -7.62 2.52
N ILE A 59 -5.38 -7.26 1.78
CA ILE A 59 -4.85 -8.05 0.65
C ILE A 59 -4.39 -9.43 1.12
N TYR A 60 -3.64 -9.49 2.24
CA TYR A 60 -3.14 -10.73 2.82
C TYR A 60 -4.30 -11.66 3.23
N ASN A 61 -5.28 -11.11 3.95
CA ASN A 61 -6.44 -11.86 4.40
C ASN A 61 -7.27 -12.40 3.23
N ALA A 62 -7.51 -11.57 2.21
CA ALA A 62 -8.28 -11.98 1.02
C ALA A 62 -7.59 -13.09 0.22
N GLN A 63 -6.25 -13.15 0.23
CA GLN A 63 -5.54 -14.25 -0.40
C GLN A 63 -5.61 -15.57 0.40
N GLY A 64 -5.90 -15.50 1.70
CA GLY A 64 -6.13 -16.66 2.57
C GLY A 64 -5.08 -17.76 2.41
N ARG A 65 -5.53 -19.00 2.22
CA ARG A 65 -4.65 -20.18 2.05
C ARG A 65 -3.81 -20.16 0.77
N ASN A 66 -4.22 -19.40 -0.24
CA ASN A 66 -3.47 -19.30 -1.49
C ASN A 66 -2.27 -18.34 -1.38
N ASN A 67 -2.12 -17.63 -0.26
CA ASN A 67 -1.11 -16.59 -0.11
C ASN A 67 0.34 -17.10 -0.04
N ARG A 68 0.55 -18.42 0.13
CA ARG A 68 1.86 -19.11 0.16
C ARG A 68 2.92 -18.38 1.02
N THR A 69 4.16 -18.86 1.01
CA THR A 69 5.26 -18.22 1.75
C THR A 69 5.61 -16.84 1.17
N LEU A 70 5.46 -16.67 -0.14
CA LEU A 70 5.82 -15.44 -0.84
C LEU A 70 4.92 -14.26 -0.44
N GLY A 71 3.62 -14.48 -0.29
CA GLY A 71 2.70 -13.44 0.16
C GLY A 71 2.86 -13.07 1.63
N SER A 72 3.15 -14.05 2.50
CA SER A 72 3.53 -13.77 3.90
C SER A 72 4.83 -12.98 4.00
N LEU A 73 5.85 -13.35 3.22
CA LEU A 73 7.10 -12.60 3.16
C LEU A 73 6.85 -11.18 2.64
N GLY A 74 6.09 -11.05 1.55
CA GLY A 74 5.71 -9.76 0.98
C GLY A 74 5.02 -8.86 2.01
N MET A 75 4.05 -9.40 2.75
CA MET A 75 3.33 -8.70 3.81
C MET A 75 4.25 -8.22 4.94
N VAL A 76 5.13 -9.09 5.44
CA VAL A 76 6.04 -8.75 6.55
C VAL A 76 7.05 -7.71 6.11
N LEU A 77 7.68 -7.90 4.95
CA LEU A 77 8.68 -6.97 4.42
C LEU A 77 8.06 -5.63 4.06
N SER A 78 6.91 -5.61 3.39
CA SER A 78 6.24 -4.36 3.00
C SER A 78 5.82 -3.58 4.23
N THR A 79 5.25 -4.24 5.25
CA THR A 79 4.83 -3.57 6.50
C THR A 79 6.03 -3.05 7.29
N THR A 80 7.09 -3.85 7.43
CA THR A 80 8.30 -3.42 8.13
C THR A 80 8.95 -2.25 7.42
N GLY A 81 9.09 -2.32 6.10
CA GLY A 81 9.59 -1.23 5.27
C GLY A 81 8.72 0.02 5.40
N THR A 82 7.41 -0.12 5.35
CA THR A 82 6.45 0.99 5.53
C THR A 82 6.58 1.66 6.88
N ILE A 83 6.79 0.92 7.98
CA ILE A 83 7.02 1.49 9.31
C ILE A 83 8.31 2.33 9.32
N ILE A 84 9.39 1.79 8.75
CA ILE A 84 10.67 2.49 8.68
C ILE A 84 10.56 3.74 7.80
N VAL A 85 9.95 3.63 6.61
CA VAL A 85 9.72 4.77 5.71
C VAL A 85 8.84 5.82 6.37
N SER A 86 7.82 5.44 7.13
CA SER A 86 6.99 6.39 7.88
C SER A 86 7.82 7.18 8.90
N ALA A 87 8.78 6.53 9.57
CA ALA A 87 9.69 7.21 10.48
C ALA A 87 10.62 8.19 9.75
N ILE A 88 11.11 7.83 8.55
CA ILE A 88 11.92 8.71 7.70
C ILE A 88 11.09 9.94 7.28
N VAL A 89 9.89 9.73 6.75
CA VAL A 89 8.99 10.79 6.30
C VAL A 89 8.57 11.71 7.46
N TYR A 90 8.42 11.17 8.67
CA TYR A 90 8.16 11.99 9.86
C TYR A 90 9.30 13.00 10.12
N VAL A 91 10.56 12.58 9.95
CA VAL A 91 11.72 13.48 10.04
C VAL A 91 11.71 14.51 8.90
N GLU A 92 11.33 14.11 7.68
CA GLU A 92 11.20 15.03 6.54
C GLU A 92 10.12 16.09 6.76
N ILE A 93 8.98 15.73 7.35
CA ILE A 93 7.93 16.69 7.74
C ILE A 93 8.48 17.72 8.73
N ALA A 94 9.25 17.28 9.74
CA ALA A 94 9.85 18.18 10.72
C ALA A 94 10.84 19.15 10.05
N ARG A 95 11.69 18.66 9.13
CA ARG A 95 12.60 19.50 8.33
C ARG A 95 11.83 20.51 7.47
N ALA A 96 10.81 20.05 6.75
CA ALA A 96 9.96 20.91 5.91
C ALA A 96 9.20 21.97 6.72
N SER A 97 8.96 21.72 8.00
CA SER A 97 8.33 22.68 8.94
C SER A 97 9.32 23.70 9.52
N GLY A 98 10.59 23.66 9.13
CA GLY A 98 11.64 24.52 9.68
C GLY A 98 12.04 24.16 11.11
N ALA A 99 11.61 22.99 11.62
CA ALA A 99 12.03 22.52 12.92
C ALA A 99 13.53 22.18 12.90
N ASN A 100 14.24 22.54 13.97
CA ASN A 100 15.65 22.21 14.10
C ASN A 100 15.82 20.74 14.48
N VAL A 101 15.71 19.85 13.49
CA VAL A 101 15.76 18.39 13.69
C VAL A 101 17.06 17.95 14.38
N SER A 102 18.19 18.62 14.13
CA SER A 102 19.47 18.32 14.79
C SER A 102 19.53 18.71 16.28
N SER A 103 18.58 19.52 16.76
CA SER A 103 18.45 19.80 18.20
C SER A 103 17.63 18.74 18.96
N VAL A 104 16.81 17.95 18.25
CA VAL A 104 15.96 16.90 18.83
C VAL A 104 16.60 15.52 18.64
N PHE A 105 17.16 15.28 17.47
CA PHE A 105 17.98 14.11 17.17
C PHE A 105 19.43 14.57 17.20
N HIS A 106 20.17 14.15 18.24
CA HIS A 106 21.58 14.48 18.40
C HIS A 106 22.48 13.95 17.27
N GLU A 107 21.93 13.11 16.38
CA GLU A 107 22.56 12.57 15.18
C GLU A 107 21.56 12.52 14.03
N GLU A 108 22.04 12.60 12.78
CA GLU A 108 21.21 12.38 11.59
C GLU A 108 20.65 10.95 11.56
N VAL A 109 19.54 10.73 10.84
CA VAL A 109 19.01 9.38 10.62
C VAL A 109 20.12 8.53 10.01
N PRO A 110 20.52 7.40 10.63
CA PRO A 110 21.62 6.59 10.13
C PRO A 110 21.38 6.19 8.67
N ASN A 111 22.41 6.33 7.82
CA ASN A 111 22.33 5.98 6.39
C ASN A 111 21.84 4.54 6.15
N PHE A 112 22.09 3.64 7.10
CA PHE A 112 21.55 2.28 7.05
C PHE A 112 20.01 2.27 7.03
N ILE A 113 19.35 3.07 7.87
CA ILE A 113 17.88 3.15 7.96
C ILE A 113 17.32 3.74 6.66
N LEU A 114 17.96 4.79 6.13
CA LEU A 114 17.57 5.45 4.87
C LEU A 114 17.60 4.50 3.67
N ASN A 115 18.48 3.49 3.68
CA ASN A 115 18.57 2.52 2.60
C ASN A 115 17.71 1.27 2.84
N VAL A 116 17.71 0.73 4.07
CA VAL A 116 17.07 -0.54 4.38
C VAL A 116 15.55 -0.42 4.40
N GLY A 117 14.99 0.66 4.94
CA GLY A 117 13.54 0.86 4.98
C GLY A 117 12.90 0.82 3.59
N PRO A 118 13.30 1.71 2.67
CA PRO A 118 12.83 1.71 1.29
C PRO A 118 13.09 0.39 0.57
N LEU A 119 14.24 -0.25 0.78
CA LEU A 119 14.55 -1.54 0.15
C LEU A 119 13.60 -2.66 0.62
N LEU A 120 13.33 -2.75 1.92
CA LEU A 120 12.37 -3.72 2.47
C LEU A 120 10.97 -3.48 1.92
N PHE A 121 10.57 -2.21 1.82
CA PHE A 121 9.29 -1.83 1.21
C PHE A 121 9.21 -2.27 -0.24
N VAL A 122 10.23 -1.97 -1.04
CA VAL A 122 10.29 -2.33 -2.46
C VAL A 122 10.23 -3.86 -2.63
N ILE A 123 11.11 -4.60 -1.96
CA ILE A 123 11.15 -6.06 -2.05
C ILE A 123 9.83 -6.67 -1.57
N GLY A 124 9.26 -6.14 -0.48
CA GLY A 124 7.99 -6.57 0.05
C GLY A 124 6.84 -6.41 -0.95
N LEU A 125 6.74 -5.25 -1.60
CA LEU A 125 5.74 -5.00 -2.64
C LEU A 125 5.94 -5.89 -3.88
N LEU A 126 7.18 -6.17 -4.27
CA LEU A 126 7.46 -7.12 -5.36
C LEU A 126 6.96 -8.52 -5.01
N CYS A 127 7.33 -9.04 -3.84
CA CYS A 127 6.87 -10.34 -3.36
C CYS A 127 5.34 -10.39 -3.25
N LEU A 128 4.71 -9.35 -2.71
CA LEU A 128 3.26 -9.26 -2.58
C LEU A 128 2.57 -9.23 -3.95
N GLY A 129 3.06 -8.41 -4.88
CA GLY A 129 2.54 -8.32 -6.25
C GLY A 129 2.65 -9.64 -7.02
N ILE A 130 3.79 -10.33 -6.90
CA ILE A 130 3.98 -11.66 -7.51
C ILE A 130 3.02 -12.66 -6.88
N SER A 131 2.86 -12.65 -5.54
CA SER A 131 1.91 -13.51 -4.84
C SER A 131 0.49 -13.32 -5.36
N ILE A 132 0.04 -12.07 -5.53
CA ILE A 132 -1.29 -11.73 -6.07
C ILE A 132 -1.49 -12.33 -7.47
N ILE A 133 -0.49 -12.19 -8.36
CA ILE A 133 -0.57 -12.70 -9.74
C ILE A 133 -0.68 -14.22 -9.74
N LEU A 134 0.11 -14.90 -8.91
CA LEU A 134 0.15 -16.36 -8.81
C LEU A 134 -1.08 -16.93 -8.11
N GLY A 135 -1.59 -16.26 -7.08
CA GLY A 135 -2.73 -16.67 -6.27
C GLY A 135 -4.06 -16.56 -7.01
N LYS A 136 -4.17 -15.68 -8.02
CA LYS A 136 -5.34 -15.52 -8.90
C LYS A 136 -6.67 -15.23 -8.18
N ILE A 137 -6.65 -14.89 -6.89
CA ILE A 137 -7.84 -14.49 -6.12
C ILE A 137 -8.18 -13.03 -6.40
N LEU A 138 -7.19 -12.15 -6.22
CA LEU A 138 -7.32 -10.73 -6.50
C LEU A 138 -6.94 -10.41 -7.96
N SER A 139 -7.22 -9.18 -8.38
CA SER A 139 -6.94 -8.76 -9.75
C SER A 139 -5.43 -8.83 -10.09
N ARG A 140 -5.08 -9.68 -11.07
CA ARG A 140 -3.70 -9.78 -11.58
C ARG A 140 -3.17 -8.45 -12.11
N ARG A 141 -4.05 -7.61 -12.66
CA ARG A 141 -3.70 -6.28 -13.15
C ARG A 141 -3.22 -5.39 -12.02
N GLY A 142 -3.89 -5.44 -10.86
CA GLY A 142 -3.47 -4.72 -9.66
C GLY A 142 -2.09 -5.17 -9.16
N GLY A 143 -1.85 -6.48 -9.11
CA GLY A 143 -0.52 -7.03 -8.76
C GLY A 143 0.59 -6.62 -9.74
N ALA A 144 0.31 -6.64 -11.05
CA ALA A 144 1.26 -6.23 -12.07
C ALA A 144 1.58 -4.73 -12.01
N LEU A 145 0.57 -3.89 -11.78
CA LEU A 145 0.76 -2.45 -11.59
C LEU A 145 1.58 -2.15 -10.33
N LEU A 146 1.35 -2.86 -9.22
CA LEU A 146 2.19 -2.72 -8.03
C LEU A 146 3.66 -3.04 -8.33
N ILE A 147 3.94 -4.13 -9.04
CA ILE A 147 5.32 -4.50 -9.42
C ILE A 147 5.95 -3.41 -10.29
N LEU A 148 5.28 -3.07 -11.40
CA LEU A 148 5.82 -2.15 -12.39
C LEU A 148 6.04 -0.75 -11.80
N GLY A 149 5.04 -0.21 -11.09
CA GLY A 149 5.12 1.10 -10.49
C GLY A 149 6.21 1.18 -9.43
N ASN A 150 6.35 0.14 -8.61
CA ASN A 150 7.36 0.08 -7.56
C ASN A 150 8.78 -0.05 -8.13
N ILE A 151 8.98 -0.76 -9.25
CA ILE A 151 10.27 -0.78 -9.97
C ILE A 151 10.59 0.61 -10.50
N ILE A 152 9.65 1.27 -11.19
CA ILE A 152 9.84 2.62 -11.75
C ILE A 152 10.16 3.61 -10.63
N PHE A 153 9.46 3.51 -9.50
CA PHE A 153 9.71 4.34 -8.32
C PHE A 153 11.11 4.12 -7.76
N ALA A 154 11.51 2.86 -7.55
CA ALA A 154 12.82 2.53 -7.01
C ALA A 154 13.98 2.97 -7.92
N LEU A 155 13.79 2.90 -9.24
CA LEU A 155 14.76 3.39 -10.23
C LEU A 155 14.99 4.90 -10.13
N GLY A 156 14.05 5.66 -9.55
CA GLY A 156 14.20 7.09 -9.30
C GLY A 156 15.45 7.42 -8.50
N SER A 157 15.80 6.60 -7.50
CA SER A 157 17.00 6.76 -6.66
C SER A 157 18.32 6.72 -7.45
N PHE A 158 18.29 6.18 -8.68
CA PHE A 158 19.46 6.09 -9.56
C PHE A 158 19.38 7.09 -10.73
N ALA A 159 18.29 7.85 -10.85
CA ALA A 159 18.00 8.70 -11.99
C ALA A 159 18.58 10.14 -11.87
N GLY A 160 19.23 10.47 -10.74
CA GLY A 160 19.85 11.78 -10.51
C GLY A 160 18.82 12.91 -10.66
N SER A 161 19.05 13.84 -11.59
CA SER A 161 18.15 14.98 -11.82
C SER A 161 16.74 14.59 -12.27
N ALA A 162 16.55 13.37 -12.78
CA ALA A 162 15.23 12.87 -13.18
C ALA A 162 14.48 12.14 -12.05
N GLU A 163 15.07 11.99 -10.86
CA GLU A 163 14.47 11.26 -9.72
C GLU A 163 13.01 11.64 -9.49
N ALA A 164 12.70 12.94 -9.42
CA ALA A 164 11.36 13.40 -9.11
C ALA A 164 10.32 12.97 -10.16
N ILE A 165 10.71 12.88 -11.44
CA ILE A 165 9.84 12.40 -12.53
C ILE A 165 9.55 10.91 -12.34
N PHE A 166 10.58 10.12 -12.05
CA PHE A 166 10.44 8.68 -11.78
C PHE A 166 9.59 8.42 -10.53
N SER A 167 9.75 9.21 -9.47
CA SER A 167 8.95 9.11 -8.25
C SER A 167 7.47 9.41 -8.51
N VAL A 168 7.14 10.44 -9.30
CA VAL A 168 5.75 10.71 -9.70
C VAL A 168 5.19 9.61 -10.60
N ALA A 169 5.93 9.18 -11.62
CA ALA A 169 5.46 8.14 -12.52
C ALA A 169 5.26 6.79 -11.79
N GLY A 170 6.23 6.40 -10.96
CA GLY A 170 6.18 5.19 -10.17
C GLY A 170 5.07 5.20 -9.13
N SER A 171 4.87 6.33 -8.44
CA SER A 171 3.77 6.49 -7.47
C SER A 171 2.40 6.49 -8.15
N ALA A 172 2.25 7.07 -9.35
CA ALA A 172 1.02 7.01 -10.13
C ALA A 172 0.64 5.57 -10.49
N ILE A 173 1.60 4.79 -11.01
CA ILE A 173 1.38 3.40 -11.42
C ILE A 173 1.13 2.51 -10.19
N THR A 174 1.92 2.67 -9.14
CA THR A 174 1.74 1.95 -7.86
C THR A 174 0.39 2.28 -7.24
N GLY A 175 0.01 3.56 -7.25
CA GLY A 175 -1.27 4.04 -6.75
C GLY A 175 -2.45 3.47 -7.53
N CYS A 176 -2.35 3.39 -8.85
CA CYS A 176 -3.34 2.68 -9.67
C CYS A 176 -3.42 1.20 -9.30
N GLY A 177 -2.29 0.55 -9.01
CA GLY A 177 -2.26 -0.83 -8.51
C GLY A 177 -3.04 -1.01 -7.21
N PHE A 178 -2.78 -0.16 -6.22
CA PHE A 178 -3.51 -0.15 -4.95
C PHE A 178 -5.01 0.13 -5.12
N ILE A 179 -5.39 1.15 -5.90
CA ILE A 179 -6.80 1.45 -6.16
C ILE A 179 -7.51 0.25 -6.80
N TRP A 180 -6.87 -0.38 -7.78
CA TRP A 180 -7.43 -1.54 -8.47
C TRP A 180 -7.62 -2.75 -7.55
N LEU A 181 -6.66 -2.99 -6.64
CA LEU A 181 -6.77 -4.03 -5.63
C LEU A 181 -7.85 -3.71 -4.59
N GLY A 182 -7.96 -2.45 -4.16
CA GLY A 182 -8.99 -2.01 -3.24
C GLY A 182 -10.40 -2.22 -3.79
N LEU A 183 -10.62 -1.84 -5.05
CA LEU A 183 -11.89 -2.12 -5.75
C LEU A 183 -12.16 -3.62 -5.88
N SER A 184 -11.12 -4.42 -6.12
CA SER A 184 -11.24 -5.89 -6.19
C SER A 184 -11.65 -6.49 -4.84
N LEU A 185 -11.13 -5.97 -3.72
CA LEU A 185 -11.47 -6.42 -2.37
C LEU A 185 -12.91 -6.11 -2.00
N ILE A 186 -13.36 -4.89 -2.28
CA ILE A 186 -14.73 -4.44 -1.98
C ILE A 186 -15.74 -5.29 -2.77
N LYS A 187 -15.51 -5.53 -4.06
CA LYS A 187 -16.37 -6.38 -4.90
C LYS A 187 -16.48 -7.82 -4.41
N GLN A 188 -15.40 -8.39 -3.88
CA GLN A 188 -15.45 -9.74 -3.31
C GLN A 188 -16.34 -9.83 -2.08
N LYS A 189 -16.33 -8.81 -1.20
CA LYS A 189 -17.23 -8.75 -0.05
C LYS A 189 -18.69 -8.70 -0.50
N GLU A 190 -19.01 -7.84 -1.46
CA GLU A 190 -20.38 -7.71 -1.98
C GLU A 190 -20.88 -9.07 -2.49
N ALA A 191 -20.08 -9.77 -3.30
CA ALA A 191 -20.41 -11.10 -3.80
C ALA A 191 -20.65 -12.13 -2.67
N ALA A 192 -19.84 -12.10 -1.60
CA ALA A 192 -20.01 -13.01 -0.47
C ALA A 192 -21.31 -12.76 0.32
N LEU A 193 -21.73 -11.49 0.44
CA LEU A 193 -22.99 -11.13 1.10
C LEU A 193 -24.21 -11.59 0.28
N PHE A 194 -24.18 -11.43 -1.04
CA PHE A 194 -25.27 -11.89 -1.91
C PHE A 194 -25.49 -13.41 -1.85
N VAL A 195 -24.41 -14.20 -1.78
CA VAL A 195 -24.52 -15.66 -1.66
C VAL A 195 -25.14 -16.05 -0.31
N SER A 196 -24.68 -15.43 0.79
CA SER A 196 -25.21 -15.69 2.14
C SER A 196 -26.71 -15.39 2.26
N ASP A 197 -27.22 -14.34 1.62
CA ASP A 197 -28.64 -13.98 1.65
C ASP A 197 -29.51 -14.92 0.81
N SER A 198 -28.93 -15.53 -0.23
CA SER A 198 -29.64 -16.46 -1.11
C SER A 198 -29.86 -17.84 -0.49
N GLU A 199 -28.94 -18.30 0.38
CA GLU A 199 -29.06 -19.59 1.08
C GLU A 199 -30.10 -19.57 2.21
N ILE A 200 -30.43 -18.40 2.75
CA ILE A 200 -31.42 -18.23 3.82
C ILE A 200 -32.88 -18.32 3.29
N LYS A 201 -33.08 -18.24 1.96
CA LYS A 201 -34.42 -18.20 1.33
C LYS A 201 -34.88 -19.54 0.71
N ILE A 202 -34.46 -20.69 1.24
CA ILE A 202 -35.11 -21.96 0.88
C ILE A 202 -36.34 -22.15 1.80
N PRO A 203 -37.58 -21.95 1.33
CA PRO A 203 -38.75 -22.30 2.13
C PRO A 203 -38.74 -23.81 2.32
N VAL A 204 -38.61 -24.25 3.57
CA VAL A 204 -38.87 -25.63 3.96
C VAL A 204 -40.34 -25.89 3.63
N GLY A 205 -40.56 -26.57 2.50
CA GLY A 205 -41.88 -27.01 2.09
C GLY A 205 -42.52 -27.79 3.22
N LYS A 206 -43.69 -27.32 3.66
CA LYS A 206 -44.58 -28.05 4.54
C LYS A 206 -44.91 -29.40 3.88
N ASN A 207 -44.28 -30.46 4.35
CA ASN A 207 -44.81 -31.80 4.21
C ASN A 207 -45.98 -31.93 5.17
N GLU A 208 -47.16 -31.49 4.74
CA GLU A 208 -48.41 -31.89 5.36
C GLU A 208 -48.85 -33.17 4.63
N ALA A 209 -48.75 -34.29 5.37
CA ALA A 209 -49.23 -35.62 5.02
C ALA A 209 -50.69 -35.79 5.44
#